data_AF-A0A3B8JYT0-F1
#
_entry.id   AF-A0A3B8JYT0-F1
#
_cell.length_a   1.000
_cell.length_b   1.000
_cell.length_c   1.000
_cell.angle_alpha   90.00
_cell.angle_beta   90.00
_cell.angle_gamma   90.00
#
_symmetry.space_group_name_H-M   'P 1'
#
loop_
_entity.id
_entity.type
_entity.pdbx_description
1 polymer ?
#
loop_
_entity_poly.entity_id
_entity_poly.type
_entity_poly.pdbx_seq_one_letter_code
_entity_poly.pdbx_strand_id
1 'polypeptide(L)'
;MLKSGLGKIPYHLSLQKRKIRLQNVSGALKRQAAGAQFDVRTLLWFSAAFFISRASIMGEITPFALILWSQAMRLRPERKVPVTAGIFLGWVTSPAGLFPPWFLPAAMLLWTAVDFLLGKVFKRGAPLSFTLPLTILMLRLPLLSAYYLTVYEAFVIGLEVALAVLLPPLFQPFFEEIGLKKSISRPSPEVITGGILLLSLVFLGMNGLSIMGYIDLINIACPLLILAGAYIWGPIFGVMAGIILGLCLSFSNPVMFPYAGALGIAGLTAGLLRPYGRLWTAAGYFLTLRFLA
;
A
#
# COMPACT_ATOMS: atom_id res chain seq x y z
N MET A 1 -12.06 -48.63 61.75
CA MET A 1 -12.32 -47.52 60.82
C MET A 1 -11.01 -46.91 60.36
N LEU A 2 -10.91 -46.59 59.07
CA LEU A 2 -9.70 -46.42 58.26
C LEU A 2 -8.86 -45.17 58.54
N LYS A 3 -7.56 -45.30 58.21
CA LYS A 3 -6.49 -44.29 58.11
C LYS A 3 -6.86 -43.06 57.26
N SER A 4 -6.33 -41.90 57.65
CA SER A 4 -5.94 -40.82 56.74
C SER A 4 -4.87 -39.95 57.41
N GLY A 5 -3.62 -40.08 56.94
CA GLY A 5 -2.52 -39.18 57.27
C GLY A 5 -2.39 -38.12 56.18
N LEU A 6 -2.20 -36.86 56.58
CA LEU A 6 -1.86 -35.76 55.69
C LEU A 6 -0.56 -35.13 56.20
N GLY A 7 0.54 -35.52 55.54
CA GLY A 7 1.86 -34.92 55.70
C GLY A 7 1.86 -33.49 55.18
N LYS A 8 2.35 -32.57 56.01
CA LYS A 8 2.66 -31.19 55.62
C LYS A 8 4.04 -31.18 54.94
N ILE A 9 4.05 -30.95 53.63
CA ILE A 9 5.26 -30.78 52.82
C ILE A 9 5.71 -29.32 52.94
N PRO A 10 6.97 -29.04 53.33
CA PRO A 10 7.50 -27.68 53.42
C PRO A 10 8.02 -27.20 52.06
N TYR A 11 7.57 -26.01 51.63
CA TYR A 11 8.15 -25.33 50.46
C TYR A 11 9.31 -24.43 50.91
N HIS A 12 10.54 -24.91 50.70
CA HIS A 12 11.75 -24.09 50.71
C HIS A 12 11.78 -23.25 49.41
N LEU A 13 11.60 -21.93 49.52
CA LEU A 13 11.84 -20.99 48.43
C LEU A 13 13.34 -20.61 48.44
N SER A 14 14.14 -21.21 47.58
CA SER A 14 15.50 -20.77 47.31
C SER A 14 15.49 -19.64 46.27
N LEU A 15 15.80 -18.43 46.72
CA LEU A 15 16.02 -17.25 45.87
C LEU A 15 17.30 -17.40 45.05
N GLN A 16 17.22 -18.05 43.89
CA GLN A 16 18.31 -18.12 42.93
C GLN A 16 18.34 -16.83 42.08
N LYS A 17 19.20 -15.89 42.47
CA LYS A 17 19.50 -14.66 41.70
C LYS A 17 20.01 -15.01 40.30
N ARG A 18 19.13 -14.94 39.30
CA ARG A 18 19.46 -15.05 37.88
C ARG A 18 20.04 -13.71 37.41
N LYS A 19 21.36 -13.56 37.46
CA LYS A 19 22.10 -12.43 36.88
C LYS A 19 21.95 -12.50 35.35
N ILE A 20 21.01 -11.73 34.80
CA ILE A 20 20.75 -11.65 33.35
C ILE A 20 21.97 -11.01 32.68
N ARG A 21 22.58 -11.78 31.77
CA ARG A 21 23.73 -11.40 30.93
C ARG A 21 23.31 -10.31 29.93
N LEU A 22 23.33 -9.06 30.36
CA LEU A 22 23.00 -7.88 29.53
C LEU A 22 24.13 -7.44 28.58
N GLN A 23 25.28 -8.13 28.57
CA GLN A 23 26.47 -7.69 27.82
C GLN A 23 26.51 -8.13 26.34
N ASN A 24 25.64 -9.05 25.88
CA ASN A 24 25.72 -9.61 24.53
C ASN A 24 24.71 -9.04 23.52
N VAL A 25 23.81 -8.14 23.92
CA VAL A 25 22.80 -7.56 23.01
C VAL A 25 23.43 -6.54 22.05
N SER A 26 24.44 -5.79 22.49
CA SER A 26 25.10 -4.76 21.67
C SER A 26 25.96 -5.35 20.54
N GLY A 27 26.58 -6.51 20.74
CA GLY A 27 27.36 -7.21 19.72
C GLY A 27 26.52 -7.87 18.62
N ALA A 28 25.32 -8.37 18.97
CA ALA A 28 24.38 -8.95 18.02
C ALA A 28 23.74 -7.87 17.12
N LEU A 29 23.41 -6.71 17.69
CA LEU A 29 22.92 -5.54 16.95
C LEU A 29 23.98 -4.98 15.98
N LYS A 30 25.25 -4.91 16.39
CA LYS A 30 26.34 -4.44 15.52
C LYS A 30 26.61 -5.38 14.34
N ARG A 31 26.46 -6.70 14.53
CA ARG A 31 26.61 -7.68 13.43
C ARG A 31 25.41 -7.72 12.48
N GLN A 32 24.19 -7.44 12.97
CA GLN A 32 23.02 -7.25 12.09
C GLN A 32 23.08 -5.95 11.27
N ALA A 33 23.67 -4.88 11.80
CA ALA A 33 23.88 -3.63 11.06
C ALA A 33 24.99 -3.73 9.98
N ALA A 34 26.00 -4.58 10.18
CA ALA A 34 27.13 -4.72 9.26
C ALA A 34 26.86 -5.64 8.04
N GLY A 35 25.69 -6.30 8.00
CA GLY A 35 25.30 -7.23 6.94
C GLY A 35 24.07 -6.79 6.15
N ALA A 36 23.69 -5.52 6.20
CA ALA A 36 22.62 -4.98 5.36
C ALA A 36 23.11 -4.84 3.91
N GLN A 37 23.30 -5.97 3.23
CA GLN A 37 23.21 -5.97 1.78
C GLN A 37 21.81 -5.47 1.44
N PHE A 38 21.72 -4.28 0.84
CA PHE A 38 20.48 -3.72 0.33
C PHE A 38 19.92 -4.65 -0.75
N ASP A 39 19.14 -5.65 -0.32
CA ASP A 39 18.41 -6.53 -1.21
C ASP A 39 17.41 -5.66 -1.99
N VAL A 40 17.54 -5.66 -3.32
CA VAL A 40 16.68 -4.92 -4.25
C VAL A 40 15.19 -5.18 -3.97
N ARG A 41 14.86 -6.40 -3.50
CA ARG A 41 13.49 -6.73 -3.10
C ARG A 41 13.04 -5.92 -1.89
N THR A 42 13.88 -5.72 -0.88
CA THR A 42 13.56 -4.85 0.28
C THR A 42 13.24 -3.44 -0.17
N LEU A 43 14.04 -2.91 -1.10
CA LEU A 43 13.86 -1.56 -1.61
C LEU A 43 12.54 -1.42 -2.38
N LEU A 44 12.18 -2.42 -3.21
CA LEU A 44 10.92 -2.45 -3.94
C LEU A 44 9.71 -2.51 -2.99
N TRP A 45 9.76 -3.32 -1.94
CA TRP A 45 8.69 -3.38 -0.94
C TRP A 45 8.56 -2.06 -0.18
N PHE A 46 9.69 -1.44 0.17
CA PHE A 46 9.71 -0.14 0.84
C PHE A 46 9.15 0.97 -0.05
N SER A 47 9.55 1.04 -1.33
CA SER A 47 9.07 2.07 -2.25
C SER A 47 7.58 1.91 -2.56
N ALA A 48 7.11 0.68 -2.81
CA ALA A 48 5.69 0.41 -2.99
C ALA A 48 4.87 0.80 -1.74
N ALA A 49 5.36 0.43 -0.55
CA ALA A 49 4.75 0.81 0.72
C ALA A 49 4.67 2.34 0.92
N PHE A 50 5.74 3.05 0.57
CA PHE A 50 5.80 4.51 0.64
C PHE A 50 4.75 5.19 -0.24
N PHE A 51 4.70 4.84 -1.53
CA PHE A 51 3.74 5.45 -2.45
C PHE A 51 2.31 5.04 -2.13
N ILE A 52 2.03 3.75 -1.92
CA ILE A 52 0.66 3.29 -1.65
C ILE A 52 0.13 3.89 -0.34
N SER A 53 0.97 4.14 0.66
CA SER A 53 0.53 4.81 1.89
C SER A 53 0.19 6.28 1.71
N ARG A 54 0.67 6.94 0.66
CA ARG A 54 0.25 8.29 0.28
C ARG A 54 -1.04 8.33 -0.51
N ALA A 55 -1.42 7.21 -1.12
CA ALA A 55 -2.57 7.14 -2.01
C ALA A 55 -3.84 7.53 -1.24
N SER A 56 -4.58 8.50 -1.79
CA SER A 56 -5.84 8.97 -1.26
C SER A 56 -6.80 9.25 -2.40
N ILE A 57 -8.06 8.82 -2.27
CA ILE A 57 -9.12 9.25 -3.18
C ILE A 57 -9.71 10.56 -2.63
N MET A 58 -9.78 11.59 -3.48
CA MET A 58 -10.25 12.94 -3.13
C MET A 58 -9.54 13.58 -1.92
N GLY A 59 -8.34 13.10 -1.55
CA GLY A 59 -7.60 13.62 -0.39
C GLY A 59 -8.07 13.12 0.98
N GLU A 60 -9.11 12.28 1.06
CA GLU A 60 -9.70 11.86 2.34
C GLU A 60 -9.71 10.34 2.55
N ILE A 61 -10.04 9.59 1.51
CA ILE A 61 -10.21 8.12 1.59
C ILE A 61 -8.84 7.45 1.48
N THR A 62 -8.32 6.93 2.60
CA THR A 62 -6.95 6.40 2.73
C THR A 62 -6.84 4.96 3.26
N PRO A 63 -7.76 4.01 2.99
CA PRO A 63 -7.70 2.66 3.55
C PRO A 63 -6.52 1.84 2.98
N PHE A 64 -5.89 2.30 1.89
CA PHE A 64 -4.85 1.57 1.15
C PHE A 64 -3.62 1.23 1.98
N ALA A 65 -3.18 2.15 2.84
CA ALA A 65 -2.05 1.94 3.75
C ALA A 65 -2.31 0.74 4.69
N LEU A 66 -3.48 0.71 5.32
CA LEU A 66 -3.88 -0.36 6.24
C LEU A 66 -4.04 -1.70 5.52
N ILE A 67 -4.67 -1.69 4.33
CA ILE A 67 -4.88 -2.89 3.51
C ILE A 67 -3.54 -3.49 3.08
N LEU A 68 -2.61 -2.67 2.59
CA LEU A 68 -1.28 -3.14 2.18
C LEU A 68 -0.49 -3.67 3.38
N TRP A 69 -0.52 -2.95 4.50
CA TRP A 69 0.21 -3.34 5.70
C TRP A 69 -0.26 -4.69 6.22
N SER A 70 -1.57 -4.85 6.45
CA SER A 70 -2.18 -6.08 6.97
C SER A 70 -1.90 -7.28 6.05
N GLN A 71 -1.96 -7.08 4.74
CA GLN A 71 -1.60 -8.10 3.75
C GLN A 71 -0.13 -8.51 3.87
N ALA A 72 0.78 -7.54 3.92
CA ALA A 72 2.21 -7.79 4.08
C ALA A 72 2.53 -8.49 5.42
N MET A 73 1.84 -8.14 6.50
CA MET A 73 2.02 -8.78 7.82
C MET A 73 1.67 -10.27 7.80
N ARG A 74 0.62 -10.67 7.07
CA ARG A 74 0.16 -12.06 6.96
C ARG A 74 0.97 -12.89 5.97
N LEU A 75 1.24 -12.35 4.78
CA LEU A 75 1.91 -13.09 3.71
C LEU A 75 3.44 -13.10 3.85
N ARG A 76 4.03 -12.03 4.39
CA ARG A 76 5.49 -11.81 4.42
C ARG A 76 5.96 -11.21 5.75
N PRO A 77 5.89 -11.98 6.85
CA PRO A 77 6.31 -11.49 8.16
C PRO A 77 7.81 -11.15 8.26
N GLU A 78 8.62 -11.60 7.30
CA GLU A 78 10.05 -11.25 7.21
C GLU A 78 10.28 -9.80 6.75
N ARG A 79 9.33 -9.21 6.01
CA ARG A 79 9.44 -7.86 5.42
C ARG A 79 8.66 -6.80 6.22
N LYS A 80 8.27 -7.11 7.47
CA LYS A 80 7.44 -6.22 8.29
C LYS A 80 8.09 -4.86 8.52
N VAL A 81 9.38 -4.84 8.81
CA VAL A 81 10.14 -3.61 9.11
C VAL A 81 10.17 -2.65 7.91
N PRO A 82 10.63 -3.04 6.71
CA PRO A 82 10.67 -2.12 5.57
C PRO A 82 9.28 -1.67 5.13
N VAL A 83 8.27 -2.54 5.16
CA VAL A 83 6.89 -2.14 4.79
C VAL A 83 6.32 -1.15 5.80
N THR A 84 6.48 -1.40 7.10
CA THR A 84 5.98 -0.49 8.14
C THR A 84 6.70 0.86 8.08
N ALA A 85 8.02 0.86 7.88
CA ALA A 85 8.79 2.09 7.73
C ALA A 85 8.37 2.89 6.48
N GLY A 86 8.19 2.22 5.34
CA GLY A 86 7.70 2.85 4.10
C GLY A 86 6.32 3.46 4.30
N ILE A 87 5.41 2.74 4.94
CA ILE A 87 4.06 3.22 5.25
C ILE A 87 4.08 4.45 6.14
N PHE A 88 4.81 4.45 7.26
CA PHE A 88 4.87 5.64 8.13
C PHE A 88 5.48 6.85 7.41
N LEU A 89 6.54 6.65 6.63
CA LEU A 89 7.15 7.73 5.84
C LEU A 89 6.19 8.25 4.75
N GLY A 90 5.47 7.36 4.08
CA GLY A 90 4.45 7.73 3.10
C GLY A 90 3.32 8.51 3.75
N TRP A 91 2.78 8.01 4.86
CA TRP A 91 1.71 8.67 5.62
C TRP A 91 2.10 10.08 6.08
N VAL A 92 3.27 10.25 6.69
CA VAL A 92 3.73 11.55 7.19
C VAL A 92 3.96 12.56 6.06
N THR A 93 4.31 12.09 4.86
CA THR A 93 4.50 12.95 3.69
C THR A 93 3.21 13.20 2.90
N SER A 94 2.12 12.51 3.24
CA SER A 94 0.83 12.65 2.56
C SER A 94 0.06 13.88 3.07
N PRO A 95 -0.58 14.67 2.18
CA PRO A 95 -1.51 15.73 2.60
C PRO A 95 -2.64 15.21 3.51
N ALA A 96 -3.13 13.99 3.25
CA ALA A 96 -4.20 13.36 4.02
C ALA A 96 -3.74 12.82 5.38
N GLY A 97 -2.44 12.57 5.56
CA GLY A 97 -1.90 11.99 6.80
C GLY A 97 -1.79 12.97 7.96
N LEU A 98 -1.99 14.26 7.70
CA LEU A 98 -1.88 15.33 8.69
C LEU A 98 -3.10 15.42 9.62
N PHE A 99 -4.28 14.96 9.20
CA PHE A 99 -5.50 15.07 9.99
C PHE A 99 -6.48 13.90 9.79
N PRO A 100 -6.76 13.07 10.82
CA PRO A 100 -6.08 12.95 12.12
C PRO A 100 -4.79 12.11 12.01
N PRO A 101 -3.64 12.58 12.54
CA PRO A 101 -2.36 11.89 12.37
C PRO A 101 -2.28 10.57 13.14
N TRP A 102 -3.15 10.39 14.14
CA TRP A 102 -3.23 9.18 14.94
C TRP A 102 -4.02 8.05 14.26
N PHE A 103 -4.76 8.33 13.19
CA PHE A 103 -5.71 7.38 12.58
C PHE A 103 -5.02 6.10 12.10
N LEU A 104 -3.94 6.23 11.32
CA LEU A 104 -3.21 5.07 10.79
C LEU A 104 -2.58 4.20 11.90
N PRO A 105 -1.75 4.73 12.81
CA PRO A 105 -1.19 3.91 13.89
C PRO A 105 -2.26 3.30 14.80
N ALA A 106 -3.37 4.00 15.08
CA ALA A 106 -4.49 3.44 15.81
C ALA A 106 -5.16 2.28 15.05
N ALA A 107 -5.37 2.42 13.74
CA ALA A 107 -5.92 1.37 12.90
C ALA A 107 -5.01 0.14 12.83
N MET A 108 -3.69 0.33 12.74
CA MET A 108 -2.70 -0.75 12.74
C MET A 108 -2.74 -1.54 14.06
N LEU A 109 -2.75 -0.82 15.19
CA LEU A 109 -2.82 -1.43 16.52
C LEU A 109 -4.15 -2.17 16.71
N LEU A 110 -5.26 -1.52 16.37
CA LEU A 110 -6.59 -2.11 16.47
C LEU A 110 -6.71 -3.37 15.59
N TRP A 111 -6.21 -3.33 14.37
CA TRP A 111 -6.19 -4.50 13.49
C TRP A 111 -5.37 -5.64 14.08
N THR A 112 -4.19 -5.39 14.65
CA THR A 112 -3.43 -6.46 15.31
C THR A 112 -4.15 -7.07 16.50
N ALA A 113 -4.87 -6.26 17.28
CA ALA A 113 -5.68 -6.74 18.39
C ALA A 113 -6.86 -7.60 17.91
N VAL A 114 -7.58 -7.14 16.88
CA VAL A 114 -8.69 -7.87 16.25
C VAL A 114 -8.18 -9.18 15.64
N ASP A 115 -7.08 -9.16 14.90
CA ASP A 115 -6.47 -10.34 14.28
C ASP A 115 -6.03 -11.37 15.33
N PHE A 116 -5.44 -10.91 16.43
CA PHE A 116 -5.04 -11.77 17.55
C PHE A 116 -6.24 -12.39 18.28
N LEU A 117 -7.28 -11.60 18.57
CA LEU A 117 -8.52 -12.11 19.19
C LEU A 117 -9.21 -13.13 18.28
N LEU A 118 -9.39 -12.81 17.00
CA LEU A 118 -10.06 -13.69 16.06
C LEU A 118 -9.23 -14.94 15.78
N GLY A 119 -7.89 -14.88 15.79
CA GLY A 119 -7.05 -16.07 15.70
C GLY A 119 -7.21 -17.01 16.91
N LYS A 120 -7.51 -16.47 18.09
CA LYS A 120 -7.79 -17.27 19.29
C LYS A 120 -9.18 -17.93 19.24
N VAL A 121 -10.17 -17.24 18.68
CA VAL A 121 -11.57 -17.72 18.56
C VAL A 121 -11.73 -18.66 17.37
N PHE A 122 -11.27 -18.25 16.19
CA PHE A 122 -11.30 -19.00 14.94
C PHE A 122 -9.94 -19.67 14.70
N LYS A 123 -9.86 -20.97 14.98
CA LYS A 123 -8.64 -21.79 14.78
C LYS A 123 -8.05 -21.75 13.36
N ARG A 124 -8.79 -21.26 12.36
CA ARG A 124 -8.36 -21.14 10.95
C ARG A 124 -7.95 -19.72 10.54
N GLY A 125 -8.04 -18.73 11.43
CA GLY A 125 -7.83 -17.31 11.11
C GLY A 125 -8.99 -16.73 10.30
N ALA A 126 -9.34 -15.47 10.56
CA ALA A 126 -10.41 -14.78 9.83
C ALA A 126 -9.87 -14.18 8.52
N PRO A 127 -10.65 -14.17 7.42
CA PRO A 127 -10.21 -13.56 6.16
C PRO A 127 -9.98 -12.05 6.32
N LEU A 128 -8.98 -11.51 5.61
CA LEU A 128 -8.65 -10.07 5.68
C LEU A 128 -9.84 -9.18 5.33
N SER A 129 -10.59 -9.57 4.30
CA SER A 129 -11.83 -8.91 3.86
C SER A 129 -12.91 -8.82 4.94
N PHE A 130 -12.80 -9.56 6.05
CA PHE A 130 -13.68 -9.42 7.19
C PHE A 130 -13.04 -8.58 8.31
N THR A 131 -11.76 -8.81 8.60
CA THR A 131 -11.07 -8.10 9.68
C THR A 131 -10.88 -6.61 9.40
N LEU A 132 -10.57 -6.24 8.16
CA LEU A 132 -10.23 -4.86 7.80
C LEU A 132 -11.45 -3.93 7.84
N PRO A 133 -12.60 -4.28 7.23
CA PRO A 133 -13.80 -3.46 7.37
C PRO A 133 -14.24 -3.29 8.82
N LEU A 134 -14.15 -4.34 9.63
CA LEU A 134 -14.50 -4.28 11.05
C LEU A 134 -13.60 -3.28 11.79
N THR A 135 -12.30 -3.27 11.51
CA THR A 135 -11.36 -2.32 12.13
C THR A 135 -11.64 -0.87 11.73
N ILE A 136 -11.97 -0.62 10.47
CA ILE A 136 -12.33 0.71 9.98
C ILE A 136 -13.62 1.19 10.65
N LEU A 137 -14.64 0.32 10.70
CA LEU A 137 -15.91 0.62 11.36
C LEU A 137 -15.71 0.91 12.85
N MET A 138 -14.95 0.07 13.57
CA MET A 138 -14.67 0.29 14.99
C MET A 138 -13.93 1.59 15.27
N LEU A 139 -13.09 2.07 14.35
CA LEU A 139 -12.36 3.32 14.51
C LEU A 139 -13.21 4.54 14.13
N ARG A 140 -14.07 4.43 13.12
CA ARG A 140 -14.90 5.53 12.59
C ARG A 140 -16.23 5.71 13.33
N LEU A 141 -16.89 4.64 13.80
CA LEU A 141 -18.18 4.70 14.50
C LEU A 141 -18.16 5.57 15.77
N PRO A 142 -17.14 5.51 16.65
CA PRO A 142 -17.08 6.37 17.82
C PRO A 142 -16.85 7.85 17.48
N LEU A 143 -16.18 8.13 16.36
CA LEU A 143 -16.00 9.49 15.85
C LEU A 143 -17.32 10.05 15.31
N LEU A 144 -18.12 9.20 14.66
CA LEU A 144 -19.46 9.54 14.16
C LEU A 144 -20.49 9.85 15.27
N SER A 145 -20.35 9.26 16.46
CA SER A 145 -21.25 9.60 17.57
C SER A 145 -20.87 10.93 18.25
N ALA A 146 -19.64 11.40 18.05
CA ALA A 146 -19.14 12.66 18.61
C ALA A 146 -19.35 13.85 17.67
N TYR A 147 -19.30 13.64 16.35
CA TYR A 147 -19.51 14.66 15.32
C TYR A 147 -20.75 14.28 14.49
N TYR A 148 -21.76 15.14 14.50
CA TYR A 148 -23.05 14.91 13.82
C TYR A 148 -22.88 14.32 12.41
N LEU A 149 -23.53 13.17 12.18
CA LEU A 149 -23.39 12.38 10.96
C LEU A 149 -23.91 13.14 9.74
N THR A 150 -23.00 13.56 8.87
CA THR A 150 -23.36 14.06 7.55
C THR A 150 -23.51 12.90 6.56
N VAL A 151 -24.37 13.06 5.54
CA VAL A 151 -24.51 12.08 4.46
C VAL A 151 -23.17 11.83 3.74
N TYR A 152 -22.33 12.86 3.67
CA TYR A 152 -21.00 12.80 3.10
C TYR A 152 -20.06 11.86 3.88
N GLU A 153 -19.97 11.99 5.20
CA GLU A 153 -19.12 11.13 6.03
C GLU A 153 -19.58 9.66 5.99
N ALA A 154 -20.88 9.42 5.97
CA ALA A 154 -21.42 8.07 5.81
C ALA A 154 -21.00 7.45 4.46
N PHE A 155 -20.98 8.25 3.39
CA PHE A 155 -20.52 7.82 2.07
C PHE A 155 -19.02 7.52 2.05
N VAL A 156 -18.19 8.39 2.67
CA VAL A 156 -16.74 8.20 2.81
C VAL A 156 -16.43 6.89 3.56
N ILE A 157 -17.10 6.65 4.69
CA ILE A 157 -16.92 5.41 5.47
C ILE A 157 -17.41 4.19 4.69
N GLY A 158 -18.54 4.32 3.99
CA GLY A 158 -19.05 3.27 3.11
C GLY A 158 -18.05 2.88 2.03
N LEU A 159 -17.39 3.86 1.42
CA LEU A 159 -16.32 3.63 0.44
C LEU A 159 -15.07 2.99 1.08
N GLU A 160 -14.61 3.47 2.24
CA GLU A 160 -13.48 2.87 2.97
C GLU A 160 -13.74 1.39 3.29
N VAL A 161 -14.94 1.07 3.76
CA VAL A 161 -15.41 -0.29 4.06
C VAL A 161 -15.47 -1.15 2.81
N ALA A 162 -16.07 -0.65 1.72
CA ALA A 162 -16.15 -1.37 0.46
C ALA A 162 -14.75 -1.69 -0.09
N LEU A 163 -13.84 -0.72 -0.06
CA LEU A 163 -12.45 -0.92 -0.47
C LEU A 163 -11.75 -1.96 0.40
N ALA A 164 -11.95 -1.94 1.72
CA ALA A 164 -11.38 -2.91 2.64
C ALA A 164 -11.91 -4.35 2.46
N VAL A 165 -13.11 -4.53 1.93
CA VAL A 165 -13.63 -5.85 1.54
C VAL A 165 -12.99 -6.31 0.21
N LEU A 166 -12.97 -5.43 -0.79
CA LEU A 166 -12.68 -5.77 -2.19
C LEU A 166 -11.19 -5.85 -2.52
N LEU A 167 -10.35 -4.97 -1.96
CA LEU A 167 -8.93 -4.91 -2.33
C LEU A 167 -8.08 -6.09 -1.84
N PRO A 168 -8.26 -6.62 -0.60
CA PRO A 168 -7.44 -7.75 -0.16
C PRO A 168 -7.44 -8.95 -1.11
N PRO A 169 -8.58 -9.50 -1.58
CA PRO A 169 -8.58 -10.65 -2.49
C PRO A 169 -7.99 -10.32 -3.86
N LEU A 170 -8.03 -9.05 -4.30
CA LEU A 170 -7.40 -8.61 -5.55
C LEU A 170 -5.87 -8.56 -5.45
N PHE A 171 -5.32 -8.24 -4.27
CA PHE A 171 -3.87 -8.20 -4.07
C PHE A 171 -3.25 -9.56 -3.76
N GLN A 172 -4.01 -10.46 -3.16
CA GLN A 172 -3.50 -11.73 -2.65
C GLN A 172 -2.80 -12.57 -3.73
N PRO A 173 -3.37 -12.81 -4.93
CA PRO A 173 -2.72 -13.59 -5.99
C PRO A 173 -1.35 -13.03 -6.40
N PHE A 174 -1.26 -11.70 -6.52
CA PHE A 174 -0.03 -11.03 -6.90
C PHE A 174 1.08 -11.19 -5.85
N PHE A 175 0.75 -11.06 -4.57
CA PHE A 175 1.72 -11.21 -3.49
C PHE A 175 2.15 -12.65 -3.27
N GLU A 176 1.26 -13.62 -3.50
CA GLU A 176 1.60 -15.04 -3.50
C GLU A 176 2.59 -15.36 -4.64
N GLU A 177 2.36 -14.82 -5.85
CA GLU A 177 3.22 -15.08 -7.01
C GLU A 177 4.61 -14.43 -6.89
N ILE A 178 4.71 -13.16 -6.46
CA ILE A 178 6.02 -12.52 -6.15
C ILE A 178 6.80 -13.33 -5.11
N GLY A 179 6.07 -13.99 -4.23
CA GLY A 179 6.58 -14.74 -3.13
C GLY A 179 7.10 -16.14 -3.47
N LEU A 180 6.62 -16.73 -4.56
CA LEU A 180 7.04 -18.03 -5.03
C LEU A 180 8.41 -17.87 -5.71
N LYS A 181 9.44 -18.58 -5.21
CA LYS A 181 10.77 -18.62 -5.86
C LYS A 181 10.75 -19.25 -7.26
N LYS A 182 9.60 -19.77 -7.70
CA LYS A 182 9.45 -20.48 -8.95
C LYS A 182 8.87 -19.51 -9.98
N SER A 183 9.66 -19.15 -10.98
CA SER A 183 9.19 -18.38 -12.13
C SER A 183 8.14 -19.20 -12.85
N ILE A 184 6.86 -18.84 -12.72
CA ILE A 184 5.80 -19.42 -13.53
C ILE A 184 5.91 -18.77 -14.92
N SER A 185 5.91 -19.59 -15.98
CA SER A 185 6.12 -19.13 -17.35
C SER A 185 4.99 -18.21 -17.86
N ARG A 186 3.81 -18.27 -17.24
CA ARG A 186 2.65 -17.43 -17.56
C ARG A 186 1.91 -17.04 -16.27
N PRO A 187 1.90 -15.75 -15.89
CA PRO A 187 1.13 -15.28 -14.73
C PRO A 187 -0.37 -15.45 -15.00
N SER A 188 -1.16 -15.70 -13.95
CA SER A 188 -2.62 -15.80 -14.10
C SER A 188 -3.24 -14.42 -14.38
N PRO A 189 -4.43 -14.35 -15.01
CA PRO A 189 -5.13 -13.08 -15.23
C PRO A 189 -5.35 -12.26 -13.95
N GLU A 190 -5.58 -12.93 -12.82
CA GLU A 190 -5.76 -12.32 -11.51
C GLU A 190 -4.46 -11.64 -11.02
N VAL A 191 -3.30 -12.27 -11.26
CA VAL A 191 -2.00 -11.70 -10.90
C VAL A 191 -1.70 -10.46 -11.72
N ILE A 192 -2.00 -10.49 -13.02
CA ILE A 192 -1.84 -9.32 -13.90
C ILE A 192 -2.73 -8.18 -13.41
N THR A 193 -3.99 -8.48 -13.08
CA THR A 193 -4.97 -7.50 -12.58
C THR A 193 -4.53 -6.89 -11.25
N GLY A 194 -4.09 -7.72 -10.29
CA GLY A 194 -3.58 -7.25 -8.99
C GLY A 194 -2.31 -6.40 -9.13
N GLY A 195 -1.43 -6.75 -10.07
CA GLY A 195 -0.24 -5.97 -10.39
C GLY A 195 -0.57 -4.60 -10.99
N ILE A 196 -1.52 -4.54 -11.94
CA ILE A 196 -2.00 -3.27 -12.51
C ILE A 196 -2.66 -2.42 -11.42
N LEU A 197 -3.46 -3.02 -10.54
CA LEU A 197 -4.11 -2.31 -9.43
C LEU A 197 -3.09 -1.69 -8.46
N LEU A 198 -2.06 -2.46 -8.07
CA LEU A 198 -0.97 -1.93 -7.23
C LEU A 198 -0.19 -0.82 -7.92
N LEU A 199 0.08 -0.97 -9.22
CA LEU A 199 0.74 0.06 -10.01
C LEU A 199 -0.09 1.35 -10.03
N SER A 200 -1.40 1.24 -10.25
CA SER A 200 -2.31 2.39 -10.18
C SER A 200 -2.30 3.06 -8.80
N LEU A 201 -2.23 2.29 -7.71
CA LEU A 201 -2.11 2.88 -6.37
C LEU A 201 -0.77 3.58 -6.13
N VAL A 202 0.32 3.08 -6.73
CA VAL A 202 1.60 3.79 -6.72
C VAL A 202 1.46 5.15 -7.41
N PHE A 203 0.82 5.21 -8.59
CA PHE A 203 0.55 6.48 -9.28
C PHE A 203 -0.34 7.41 -8.47
N LEU A 204 -1.39 6.88 -7.86
CA LEU A 204 -2.28 7.65 -7.00
C LEU A 204 -1.50 8.26 -5.82
N GLY A 205 -0.56 7.51 -5.24
CA GLY A 205 0.32 7.96 -4.17
C GLY A 205 1.40 8.96 -4.56
N MET A 206 1.74 9.06 -5.85
CA MET A 206 2.68 10.06 -6.36
C MET A 206 2.06 11.46 -6.44
N ASN A 207 0.75 11.58 -6.26
CA ASN A 207 0.07 12.86 -6.26
C ASN A 207 0.57 13.77 -5.12
N GLY A 208 0.78 15.04 -5.44
CA GLY A 208 1.27 16.05 -4.49
C GLY A 208 2.74 15.88 -4.06
N LEU A 209 3.55 15.05 -4.75
CA LEU A 209 5.00 15.04 -4.57
C LEU A 209 5.64 16.01 -5.56
N SER A 210 6.28 17.06 -5.02
CA SER A 210 7.09 17.98 -5.81
C SER A 210 8.57 17.87 -5.46
N ILE A 211 9.41 17.79 -6.49
CA ILE A 211 10.86 17.85 -6.37
C ILE A 211 11.24 19.33 -6.22
N MET A 212 11.88 19.66 -5.10
CA MET A 212 12.30 21.03 -4.75
C MET A 212 11.16 22.08 -4.76
N GLY A 213 9.90 21.65 -4.65
CA GLY A 213 8.73 22.55 -4.64
C GLY A 213 8.26 23.04 -6.01
N TYR A 214 8.95 22.71 -7.11
CA TYR A 214 8.63 23.23 -8.45
C TYR A 214 8.16 22.18 -9.45
N ILE A 215 8.65 20.93 -9.34
CA ILE A 215 8.41 19.91 -10.36
C ILE A 215 7.63 18.75 -9.74
N ASP A 216 6.36 18.62 -10.08
CA ASP A 216 5.57 17.47 -9.65
C ASP A 216 6.08 16.19 -10.29
N LEU A 217 6.33 15.18 -9.46
CA LEU A 217 6.85 13.89 -9.88
C LEU A 217 5.91 13.19 -10.87
N ILE A 218 4.61 13.47 -10.74
CA ILE A 218 3.56 12.93 -11.61
C ILE A 218 3.67 13.44 -13.05
N ASN A 219 4.13 14.69 -13.22
CA ASN A 219 4.35 15.31 -14.52
C ASN A 219 5.58 14.75 -15.24
N ILE A 220 6.42 13.98 -14.54
CA ILE A 220 7.54 13.25 -15.15
C ILE A 220 7.13 11.79 -15.41
N ALA A 221 6.62 11.11 -14.37
CA ALA A 221 6.40 9.68 -14.42
C ALA A 221 5.26 9.26 -15.36
N CYS A 222 4.15 10.01 -15.38
CA CYS A 222 3.02 9.69 -16.26
C CYS A 222 3.40 9.82 -17.75
N PRO A 223 3.97 10.94 -18.23
CA PRO A 223 4.44 11.04 -19.61
C PRO A 223 5.44 9.96 -20.02
N LEU A 224 6.40 9.61 -19.15
CA LEU A 224 7.39 8.58 -19.45
C LEU A 224 6.76 7.21 -19.68
N LEU A 225 5.74 6.84 -18.89
CA LEU A 225 5.03 5.58 -19.09
C LEU A 225 4.19 5.57 -20.37
N ILE A 226 3.51 6.67 -20.66
CA ILE A 226 2.72 6.78 -21.89
C ILE A 226 3.63 6.69 -23.11
N LEU A 227 4.76 7.40 -23.10
CA LEU A 227 5.77 7.36 -24.15
C LEU A 227 6.39 5.96 -24.28
N ALA A 228 6.69 5.29 -23.17
CA ALA A 228 7.21 3.93 -23.19
C ALA A 228 6.20 2.94 -23.80
N GLY A 229 4.93 3.02 -23.38
CA GLY A 229 3.84 2.21 -23.92
C GLY A 229 3.65 2.45 -25.42
N ALA A 230 3.58 3.73 -25.82
CA ALA A 230 3.42 4.15 -27.20
C ALA A 230 4.60 3.71 -28.10
N TYR A 231 5.84 3.83 -27.61
CA TYR A 231 7.04 3.50 -28.38
C TYR A 231 7.28 2.00 -28.50
N ILE A 232 7.03 1.23 -27.43
CA ILE A 232 7.30 -0.22 -27.42
C ILE A 232 6.17 -0.99 -28.13
N TRP A 233 4.93 -0.66 -27.81
CA TRP A 233 3.75 -1.44 -28.20
C TRP A 233 2.86 -0.74 -29.23
N GLY A 234 3.17 0.51 -29.59
CA GLY A 234 2.48 1.24 -30.65
C GLY A 234 1.31 2.11 -30.17
N PRO A 235 0.54 2.68 -31.11
CA PRO A 235 -0.46 3.73 -30.85
C PRO A 235 -1.58 3.30 -29.89
N ILE A 236 -2.10 2.08 -30.02
CA ILE A 236 -3.19 1.58 -29.17
C ILE A 236 -2.78 1.54 -27.70
N PHE A 237 -1.57 1.05 -27.41
CA PHE A 237 -1.06 1.00 -26.04
C PHE A 237 -0.72 2.39 -25.50
N GLY A 238 -0.32 3.33 -26.35
CA GLY A 238 -0.16 4.73 -25.99
C GLY A 238 -1.48 5.36 -25.52
N VAL A 239 -2.57 5.16 -26.27
CA VAL A 239 -3.92 5.60 -25.88
C VAL A 239 -4.34 4.98 -24.56
N MET A 240 -4.24 3.66 -24.45
CA MET A 240 -4.65 2.93 -23.25
C MET A 240 -3.88 3.40 -22.02
N ALA A 241 -2.56 3.55 -22.11
CA ALA A 241 -1.73 4.09 -21.03
C ALA A 241 -2.16 5.52 -20.66
N GLY A 242 -2.41 6.38 -21.64
CA GLY A 242 -2.85 7.75 -21.42
C GLY A 242 -4.20 7.85 -20.70
N ILE A 243 -5.20 7.10 -21.15
CA ILE A 243 -6.53 7.07 -20.54
C ILE A 243 -6.48 6.46 -19.14
N ILE A 244 -5.83 5.31 -18.96
CA ILE A 244 -5.74 4.63 -17.66
C ILE A 244 -5.05 5.52 -16.63
N LEU A 245 -3.90 6.10 -16.98
CA LEU A 245 -3.17 6.98 -16.06
C LEU A 245 -3.99 8.25 -15.79
N GLY A 246 -4.55 8.89 -16.81
CA GLY A 246 -5.38 10.08 -16.63
C GLY A 246 -6.59 9.86 -15.73
N LEU A 247 -7.30 8.75 -15.89
CA LEU A 247 -8.40 8.37 -15.00
C LEU A 247 -7.91 8.08 -13.57
N CYS A 248 -6.77 7.41 -13.43
CA CYS A 248 -6.17 7.16 -12.12
C CYS A 248 -5.84 8.47 -11.38
N LEU A 249 -5.27 9.45 -12.09
CA LEU A 249 -4.99 10.79 -11.52
C LEU A 249 -6.26 11.53 -11.13
N SER A 250 -7.33 11.34 -11.90
CA SER A 250 -8.63 11.98 -11.67
C SER A 250 -9.28 11.53 -10.35
N PHE A 251 -8.95 10.33 -9.85
CA PHE A 251 -9.41 9.89 -8.53
C PHE A 251 -8.77 10.68 -7.38
N SER A 252 -7.55 11.18 -7.56
CA SER A 252 -6.92 12.05 -6.57
C SER A 252 -7.43 13.48 -6.69
N ASN A 253 -7.57 13.99 -7.92
CA ASN A 253 -8.05 15.34 -8.19
C ASN A 253 -9.08 15.32 -9.34
N PRO A 254 -10.39 15.48 -9.03
CA PRO A 254 -11.45 15.46 -10.04
C PRO A 254 -11.29 16.50 -11.16
N VAL A 255 -10.58 17.61 -10.90
CA VAL A 255 -10.29 18.65 -11.90
C VAL A 255 -9.43 18.10 -13.05
N MET A 256 -8.69 17.01 -12.81
CA MET A 256 -7.84 16.37 -13.81
C MET A 256 -8.61 15.50 -14.82
N PHE A 257 -9.93 15.33 -14.66
CA PHE A 257 -10.74 14.44 -15.51
C PHE A 257 -10.65 14.75 -17.02
N PRO A 258 -10.72 16.02 -17.48
CA PRO A 258 -10.57 16.33 -18.90
C PRO A 258 -9.18 15.97 -19.46
N TYR A 259 -8.15 16.00 -18.60
CA TYR A 259 -6.77 15.68 -19.01
C TYR A 259 -6.59 14.20 -19.35
N ALA A 260 -7.49 13.32 -18.91
CA ALA A 260 -7.44 11.90 -19.32
C ALA A 260 -7.62 11.72 -20.83
N GLY A 261 -8.53 12.50 -21.44
CA GLY A 261 -8.70 12.52 -22.89
C GLY A 261 -7.46 13.07 -23.60
N ALA A 262 -6.92 14.19 -23.10
CA ALA A 262 -5.71 14.81 -23.65
C ALA A 262 -4.50 13.86 -23.62
N LEU A 263 -4.26 13.18 -22.49
CA LEU A 263 -3.20 12.19 -22.34
C LEU A 263 -3.39 10.99 -23.27
N GLY A 264 -4.63 10.53 -23.49
CA GLY A 264 -4.95 9.48 -24.45
C GLY A 264 -4.60 9.87 -25.89
N ILE A 265 -4.99 11.07 -26.32
CA ILE A 265 -4.70 11.58 -27.69
C ILE A 265 -3.19 11.85 -27.86
N ALA A 266 -2.52 12.38 -26.84
CA ALA A 266 -1.06 12.54 -26.84
C ALA A 266 -0.35 11.17 -26.93
N GLY A 267 -0.86 10.14 -26.27
CA GLY A 267 -0.35 8.77 -26.38
C GLY A 267 -0.57 8.16 -27.77
N LEU A 268 -1.72 8.41 -28.40
CA LEU A 268 -2.01 7.99 -29.78
C LEU A 268 -0.99 8.56 -30.76
N THR A 269 -0.83 9.89 -30.73
CA THR A 269 0.03 10.64 -31.65
C THR A 269 1.50 10.24 -31.48
N ALA A 270 1.96 10.08 -30.24
CA ALA A 270 3.28 9.53 -29.95
C ALA A 270 3.49 8.15 -30.61
N GLY A 271 2.52 7.25 -30.47
CA GLY A 271 2.64 5.89 -31.01
C GLY A 271 2.49 5.83 -32.53
N LEU A 272 1.73 6.73 -33.15
CA LEU A 272 1.69 6.89 -34.61
C LEU A 272 3.03 7.38 -35.17
N LEU A 273 3.76 8.21 -34.41
CA LEU A 273 5.06 8.73 -34.80
C LEU A 273 6.23 7.79 -34.47
N ARG A 274 5.96 6.62 -33.85
CA ARG A 274 6.96 5.58 -33.57
C ARG A 274 7.86 5.24 -34.77
N PRO A 275 7.36 5.10 -36.02
CA PRO A 275 8.21 4.74 -37.17
C PRO A 275 9.29 5.78 -37.48
N TYR A 276 9.08 7.05 -37.12
CA TYR A 276 10.02 8.14 -37.37
C TYR A 276 11.12 8.24 -36.31
N GLY A 277 11.04 7.46 -35.22
CA GLY A 277 12.06 7.38 -34.18
C GLY A 277 11.70 8.12 -32.89
N ARG A 278 12.58 7.98 -31.89
CA ARG A 278 12.31 8.40 -30.49
C ARG A 278 12.04 9.91 -30.34
N LEU A 279 12.75 10.74 -31.09
CA LEU A 279 12.62 12.19 -31.03
C LEU A 279 11.24 12.65 -31.53
N TRP A 280 10.74 12.05 -32.61
CA TRP A 280 9.43 12.37 -33.17
C TRP A 280 8.28 11.87 -32.28
N THR A 281 8.42 10.68 -31.68
CA THR A 281 7.48 10.18 -30.66
C THR A 281 7.36 11.15 -29.49
N ALA A 282 8.49 11.62 -28.95
CA ALA A 282 8.49 12.58 -27.83
C ALA A 282 7.92 13.94 -28.25
N ALA A 283 8.34 14.48 -29.40
CA ALA A 283 7.87 15.77 -29.89
C ALA A 283 6.36 15.76 -30.12
N GLY A 284 5.82 14.71 -30.76
CA GLY A 284 4.38 14.57 -30.97
C GLY A 284 3.59 14.53 -29.68
N TYR A 285 4.07 13.75 -28.69
CA TYR A 285 3.43 13.70 -27.38
C TYR A 285 3.32 15.08 -26.73
N PHE A 286 4.44 15.81 -26.62
CA PHE A 286 4.46 17.10 -25.94
C PHE A 286 3.69 18.19 -26.71
N LEU A 287 3.77 18.21 -28.04
CA LEU A 287 3.01 19.15 -28.87
C LEU A 287 1.51 18.92 -28.74
N THR A 288 1.07 17.67 -28.84
CA THR A 288 -0.35 17.31 -28.70
C THR A 288 -0.85 17.57 -27.29
N LEU A 289 -0.07 17.22 -26.26
CA LEU A 289 -0.42 17.50 -24.88
C LEU A 289 -0.58 19.00 -24.66
N ARG A 290 0.39 19.82 -25.09
CA ARG A 290 0.34 21.29 -24.93
C ARG A 290 -0.83 21.96 -25.68
N PHE A 291 -1.29 21.36 -26.77
CA PHE A 291 -2.43 21.88 -27.52
C PHE A 291 -3.77 21.56 -26.83
N LEU A 292 -3.86 20.44 -26.12
CA LEU A 292 -5.08 19.95 -25.48
C LEU A 292 -5.20 20.30 -23.98
N ALA A 293 -4.09 20.72 -23.35
CA ALA A 293 -3.94 20.93 -21.90
C ALA A 293 -3.23 22.26 -21.59
#